data_AF-V5FVC6-F1
#
_entry.id   AF-V5FVC6-F1
#
_cell.length_a   1.000
_cell.length_b   1.000
_cell.length_c   1.000
_cell.angle_alpha   90.00
_cell.angle_beta   90.00
_cell.angle_gamma   90.00
#
_symmetry.space_group_name_H-M   'P 1'
#
loop_
_entity.id
_entity.type
_entity.pdbx_description
1 polymer ?
#
loop_
_entity_poly.entity_id
_entity_poly.type
_entity_poly.pdbx_seq_one_letter_code
_entity_poly.pdbx_strand_id
1 'polypeptide(L)'
;RNLYIFVIYIPPKTTTDTYEKLFFAFESMYVIYDSDIVVVGDFNLPNYINNTTLTEQSPLHLLNNFINFYDFHQYNNILNHNNRILDLVLSNVRCSVFHSSDVLLPEDPHHPALLIDFFVPNNVKRIRTQLSSNINFRKANFPALYHG
;
A
#
# COMPACT_ATOMS: atom_id res chain seq x y z
N ARG A 1 11.73 10.70 -9.72
CA ARG A 1 10.38 10.20 -9.39
C ARG A 1 10.54 9.24 -8.22
N ASN A 2 9.90 9.54 -7.09
CA ASN A 2 9.97 8.75 -5.86
C ASN A 2 8.75 7.84 -5.78
N LEU A 3 8.90 6.70 -5.09
CA LEU A 3 7.80 5.82 -4.74
C LEU A 3 7.41 6.04 -3.27
N TYR A 4 6.11 6.23 -3.01
CA TYR A 4 5.56 6.24 -1.66
C TYR A 4 4.50 5.14 -1.52
N ILE A 5 4.57 4.43 -0.40
CA ILE A 5 3.63 3.40 -0.03
C ILE A 5 2.90 3.86 1.22
N PHE A 6 1.59 4.03 1.11
CA PHE A 6 0.71 4.36 2.23
C PHE A 6 -0.04 3.10 2.66
N VAL A 7 0.08 2.75 3.94
CA VAL A 7 -0.65 1.64 4.55
C VAL A 7 -1.75 2.23 5.42
N ILE A 8 -3.00 1.93 5.08
CA ILE A 8 -4.19 2.50 5.71
C ILE A 8 -4.95 1.40 6.45
N TYR A 9 -5.41 1.72 7.65
CA TYR A 9 -6.38 0.93 8.38
C TYR A 9 -7.51 1.84 8.84
N ILE A 10 -8.73 1.56 8.39
CA ILE A 10 -9.94 2.24 8.81
C ILE A 10 -10.78 1.24 9.59
N PRO A 11 -11.05 1.46 10.88
CA PRO A 11 -11.86 0.54 11.67
C PRO A 11 -13.26 0.31 11.07
N PRO A 12 -13.89 -0.84 11.34
CA PRO A 12 -15.27 -1.09 10.93
C PRO A 12 -16.24 -0.10 11.60
N LYS A 13 -17.36 0.20 10.93
CA LYS A 13 -18.40 1.13 11.39
C LYS A 13 -17.91 2.58 11.59
N THR A 14 -16.80 2.94 10.97
CA THR A 14 -16.31 4.31 10.88
C THR A 14 -17.28 5.22 10.10
N THR A 15 -17.42 6.48 10.53
CA THR A 15 -18.30 7.48 9.90
C THR A 15 -17.67 8.09 8.65
N THR A 16 -18.50 8.65 7.75
CA THR A 16 -18.05 9.39 6.56
C THR A 16 -17.03 10.49 6.88
N ASP A 17 -17.22 11.22 7.97
CA ASP A 17 -16.33 12.30 8.44
C ASP A 17 -14.87 11.84 8.59
N THR A 18 -14.63 10.58 8.97
CA THR A 18 -13.25 10.06 9.09
C THR A 18 -12.61 9.84 7.71
N TYR A 19 -13.38 9.39 6.72
CA TYR A 19 -12.89 9.26 5.34
C TYR A 19 -12.60 10.64 4.74
N GLU A 20 -13.48 11.62 4.99
CA GLU A 20 -13.29 13.00 4.54
C GLU A 20 -12.00 13.59 5.12
N LYS A 21 -11.78 13.46 6.44
CA LYS A 21 -10.55 13.89 7.09
C LYS A 21 -9.30 13.20 6.54
N LEU A 22 -9.40 11.89 6.27
CA LEU A 22 -8.31 11.13 5.68
C LEU A 22 -7.95 11.68 4.30
N PHE A 23 -8.92 11.81 3.39
CA PHE A 23 -8.65 12.28 2.04
C PHE A 23 -8.23 13.75 2.00
N PHE A 24 -8.76 14.60 2.88
CA PHE A 24 -8.27 15.96 3.07
C PHE A 24 -6.81 15.99 3.55
N ALA A 25 -6.42 15.06 4.43
CA ALA A 25 -5.03 14.93 4.85
C ALA A 25 -4.13 14.53 3.67
N PHE A 26 -4.56 13.62 2.80
CA PHE A 26 -3.84 13.34 1.56
C PHE A 26 -3.70 14.58 0.68
N GLU A 27 -4.77 15.37 0.48
CA GLU A 27 -4.71 16.63 -0.29
C GLU A 27 -3.69 17.62 0.24
N SER A 28 -3.45 17.64 1.54
CA SER A 28 -2.43 18.50 2.15
C SER A 28 -0.98 18.04 1.93
N MET A 29 -0.76 16.81 1.47
CA MET A 29 0.58 16.24 1.36
C MET A 29 1.20 16.50 -0.02
N TYR A 30 2.14 17.45 -0.07
CA TYR A 30 2.88 17.79 -1.30
C TYR A 30 3.61 16.61 -1.95
N VAL A 31 3.93 15.59 -1.16
CA VAL A 31 4.66 14.40 -1.57
C VAL A 31 3.93 13.54 -2.60
N ILE A 32 2.60 13.68 -2.68
CA ILE A 32 1.76 12.90 -3.59
C ILE A 32 1.87 13.44 -5.02
N TYR A 33 2.13 14.74 -5.17
CA TYR A 33 2.28 15.35 -6.49
C TYR A 33 3.59 14.89 -7.15
N ASP A 34 3.50 14.47 -8.42
CA ASP A 34 4.62 13.98 -9.26
C ASP A 34 5.39 12.78 -8.67
N SER A 35 4.70 11.91 -7.94
CA SER A 35 5.28 10.70 -7.36
C SER A 35 4.51 9.44 -7.74
N ASP A 36 5.19 8.31 -7.68
CA ASP A 36 4.56 7.00 -7.79
C ASP A 36 3.99 6.64 -6.43
N ILE A 37 2.69 6.35 -6.37
CA ILE A 37 1.95 6.18 -5.12
C ILE A 37 1.24 4.83 -5.15
N VAL A 38 1.42 4.08 -4.07
CA VAL A 38 0.70 2.84 -3.81
C VAL A 38 0.02 3.00 -2.45
N VAL A 39 -1.31 2.94 -2.42
CA VAL A 39 -2.12 2.97 -1.21
C VAL A 39 -2.70 1.58 -0.99
N VAL A 40 -2.45 0.99 0.18
CA VAL A 40 -2.86 -0.36 0.51
C VAL A 40 -3.48 -0.43 1.90
N GLY A 41 -4.37 -1.38 2.11
CA GLY A 41 -4.82 -1.79 3.44
C GLY A 41 -6.33 -1.89 3.56
N ASP A 42 -6.81 -2.02 4.79
CA ASP A 42 -8.20 -2.31 5.12
C ASP A 42 -9.02 -1.01 5.26
N PHE A 43 -9.93 -0.80 4.32
CA PHE A 43 -10.82 0.36 4.29
C PHE A 43 -12.15 0.07 4.98
N ASN A 44 -12.49 -1.19 5.29
CA ASN A 44 -13.79 -1.57 5.85
C ASN A 44 -15.01 -0.96 5.11
N LEU A 45 -14.96 -0.92 3.76
CA LEU A 45 -16.04 -0.43 2.90
C LEU A 45 -16.83 -1.60 2.29
N PRO A 46 -17.86 -2.11 2.99
CA PRO A 46 -18.75 -3.09 2.39
C PRO A 46 -19.49 -2.40 1.23
N ASN A 47 -19.45 -3.00 0.04
CA ASN A 47 -20.08 -2.54 -1.22
C ASN A 47 -19.20 -1.77 -2.21
N TYR A 48 -17.87 -1.83 -2.10
CA TYR A 48 -17.00 -1.27 -3.14
C TYR A 48 -17.34 -1.77 -4.57
N ILE A 49 -17.71 -3.05 -4.72
CA ILE A 49 -17.94 -3.68 -6.04
C ILE A 49 -19.28 -3.27 -6.69
N ASN A 50 -20.29 -2.82 -5.94
CA ASN A 50 -21.69 -2.89 -6.40
C ASN A 50 -22.55 -1.66 -6.09
N ASN A 51 -22.05 -0.44 -6.26
CA ASN A 51 -22.89 0.74 -6.02
C ASN A 51 -23.02 1.64 -7.26
N THR A 52 -24.09 1.39 -8.02
CA THR A 52 -24.60 2.25 -9.08
C THR A 52 -25.41 3.45 -8.53
N THR A 53 -25.69 3.48 -7.22
CA THR A 53 -26.42 4.56 -6.55
C THR A 53 -25.58 5.13 -5.41
N LEU A 54 -24.62 5.99 -5.76
CA LEU A 54 -23.83 6.73 -4.79
C LEU A 54 -24.62 7.95 -4.34
N THR A 55 -24.91 8.05 -3.04
CA THR A 55 -25.26 9.36 -2.47
C THR A 55 -23.99 10.20 -2.40
N GLU A 56 -24.10 11.51 -2.65
CA GLU A 56 -22.99 12.48 -2.75
C GLU A 56 -22.13 12.59 -1.46
N GLN A 57 -22.50 11.90 -0.38
CA GLN A 57 -21.81 11.93 0.91
C GLN A 57 -21.55 10.52 1.47
N SER A 58 -21.62 9.49 0.63
CA SER A 58 -21.19 8.15 1.06
C SER A 58 -19.66 8.08 1.11
N PRO A 59 -19.07 7.28 2.03
CA PRO A 59 -17.63 7.02 2.03
C PRO A 59 -17.10 6.52 0.69
N LEU A 60 -17.93 5.76 -0.06
CA LEU A 60 -17.61 5.28 -1.39
C LEU A 60 -17.56 6.40 -2.44
N HIS A 61 -18.44 7.41 -2.33
CA HIS A 61 -18.36 8.60 -3.18
C HIS A 61 -17.07 9.38 -2.92
N LEU A 62 -16.71 9.58 -1.65
CA LEU A 62 -15.45 10.24 -1.28
C LEU A 62 -14.24 9.47 -1.79
N LEU A 63 -14.23 8.14 -1.64
CA LEU A 63 -13.16 7.29 -2.16
C LEU A 63 -13.05 7.39 -3.69
N ASN A 64 -14.17 7.38 -4.41
CA ASN A 64 -14.16 7.53 -5.87
C ASN A 64 -13.63 8.89 -6.29
N ASN A 65 -13.98 9.96 -5.60
CA ASN A 65 -13.43 11.29 -5.86
C ASN A 65 -11.92 11.31 -5.62
N PHE A 66 -11.46 10.72 -4.51
CA PHE A 66 -10.04 10.58 -4.20
C PHE A 66 -9.28 9.78 -5.28
N ILE A 67 -9.80 8.62 -5.69
CA ILE A 67 -9.22 7.79 -6.74
C ILE A 67 -9.13 8.56 -8.06
N ASN A 68 -10.21 9.23 -8.47
CA ASN A 68 -10.26 9.99 -9.72
C ASN A 68 -9.34 11.22 -9.70
N PHE A 69 -9.25 11.93 -8.56
CA PHE A 69 -8.44 13.12 -8.42
C PHE A 69 -6.95 12.83 -8.60
N TYR A 70 -6.48 11.69 -8.09
CA TYR A 70 -5.07 11.29 -8.15
C TYR A 70 -4.72 10.32 -9.29
N ASP A 71 -5.67 10.03 -10.20
CA ASP A 71 -5.52 9.05 -11.27
C ASP A 71 -5.08 7.68 -10.74
N PHE A 72 -5.69 7.26 -9.62
CA PHE A 72 -5.47 5.94 -9.06
C PHE A 72 -6.36 4.92 -9.75
N HIS A 73 -5.88 3.68 -9.78
CA HIS A 73 -6.65 2.52 -10.18
C HIS A 73 -6.63 1.49 -9.07
N GLN A 74 -7.75 0.76 -8.92
CA GLN A 74 -7.77 -0.42 -8.08
C GLN A 74 -7.20 -1.62 -8.82
N TYR A 75 -6.28 -2.34 -8.16
CA TYR A 75 -5.60 -3.49 -8.74
C TYR A 75 -5.98 -4.84 -8.13
N ASN A 76 -6.70 -4.87 -7.00
CA ASN A 76 -7.13 -6.11 -6.36
C ASN A 76 -8.65 -6.35 -6.53
N ASN A 77 -9.02 -7.60 -6.80
CA ASN A 77 -10.42 -8.06 -6.89
C ASN A 77 -10.68 -9.30 -6.00
N ILE A 78 -9.86 -9.50 -4.97
CA ILE A 78 -9.89 -10.68 -4.11
C ILE A 78 -10.98 -10.51 -3.05
N LEU A 79 -11.98 -11.39 -3.11
CA LEU A 79 -13.11 -11.41 -2.20
C LEU A 79 -12.75 -12.14 -0.91
N ASN A 80 -13.23 -11.63 0.22
CA ASN A 80 -13.25 -12.37 1.47
C ASN A 80 -14.39 -13.40 1.51
N HIS A 81 -14.50 -14.17 2.60
CA HIS A 81 -15.53 -15.21 2.75
C HIS A 81 -16.98 -14.71 2.68
N ASN A 82 -17.22 -13.40 2.81
CA ASN A 82 -18.53 -12.77 2.70
C ASN A 82 -18.78 -12.15 1.31
N ASN A 83 -17.96 -12.47 0.31
CA ASN A 83 -18.00 -11.87 -1.03
C ASN A 83 -17.84 -10.34 -1.01
N ARG A 84 -16.96 -9.82 -0.14
CA ARG A 84 -16.66 -8.40 -0.03
C ARG A 84 -15.16 -8.14 -0.27
N ILE A 85 -14.86 -6.98 -0.82
CA ILE A 85 -13.51 -6.41 -0.81
C ILE A 85 -13.49 -5.36 0.30
N LEU A 86 -12.67 -5.60 1.32
CA LEU A 86 -12.44 -4.64 2.42
C LEU A 86 -11.05 -4.03 2.30
N ASP A 87 -10.07 -4.86 1.95
CA ASP A 87 -8.72 -4.45 1.62
C ASP A 87 -8.64 -3.90 0.20
N LEU A 88 -8.08 -2.71 0.02
CA LEU A 88 -7.90 -2.08 -1.29
C LEU A 88 -6.42 -1.93 -1.62
N VAL A 89 -6.11 -2.05 -2.90
CA VAL A 89 -4.79 -1.76 -3.50
C VAL A 89 -5.03 -0.72 -4.60
N LEU A 90 -4.76 0.54 -4.29
CA LEU A 90 -4.97 1.69 -5.16
C LEU A 90 -3.63 2.25 -5.58
N SER A 91 -3.44 2.57 -6.86
CA SER A 91 -2.16 3.11 -7.32
C SER A 91 -2.25 3.86 -8.65
N ASN A 92 -1.39 4.86 -8.84
CA ASN A 92 -1.10 5.46 -10.15
C ASN A 92 0.03 4.72 -10.91
N VAL A 93 0.63 3.68 -10.32
CA VAL A 93 1.52 2.74 -10.99
C VAL A 93 0.85 1.41 -11.21
N ARG A 94 1.31 0.68 -12.23
CA ARG A 94 0.75 -0.62 -12.55
C ARG A 94 1.13 -1.65 -11.49
N CYS A 95 0.12 -2.22 -10.84
CA CYS A 95 0.28 -3.33 -9.90
C CYS A 95 -0.30 -4.62 -10.48
N SER A 96 0.19 -5.76 -9.99
CA SER A 96 -0.47 -7.07 -10.09
C SER A 96 -0.74 -7.56 -8.69
N VAL A 97 -1.96 -7.99 -8.40
CA VAL A 97 -2.36 -8.43 -7.07
C VAL A 97 -2.90 -9.85 -7.12
N PHE A 98 -2.39 -10.69 -6.23
CA PHE A 98 -2.74 -12.10 -6.11
C PHE A 98 -3.07 -12.45 -4.67
N HIS A 99 -3.83 -13.53 -4.48
CA HIS A 99 -3.96 -14.13 -3.17
C HIS A 99 -2.60 -14.70 -2.78
N SER A 100 -2.12 -14.40 -1.58
CA SER A 100 -0.86 -14.94 -1.11
C SER A 100 -1.00 -16.44 -0.87
N SER A 101 0.01 -17.21 -1.29
CA SER A 101 0.12 -18.64 -0.99
C SER A 101 1.12 -18.94 0.13
N ASP A 102 1.86 -17.92 0.57
CA ASP A 102 2.93 -18.03 1.57
C ASP A 102 2.53 -17.26 2.83
N VAL A 103 1.60 -17.85 3.59
CA VAL A 103 1.06 -17.27 4.82
C VAL A 103 1.73 -17.90 6.03
N LEU A 104 2.40 -17.10 6.84
CA LEU A 104 3.11 -17.55 8.05
C LEU A 104 2.17 -17.92 9.21
N LEU A 105 0.92 -17.44 9.15
CA LEU A 105 -0.12 -17.64 10.15
C LEU A 105 -1.40 -18.10 9.45
N PRO A 106 -2.33 -18.77 10.17
CA PRO A 106 -3.68 -19.00 9.66
C PRO A 106 -4.30 -17.68 9.20
N GLU A 107 -4.85 -17.69 8.00
CA GLU A 107 -5.41 -16.50 7.36
C GLU A 107 -6.69 -16.03 8.04
N ASP A 108 -6.86 -14.70 8.16
CA ASP A 108 -8.10 -14.09 8.60
C ASP A 108 -9.16 -14.22 7.49
N PRO A 109 -10.29 -14.90 7.73
CA PRO A 109 -11.34 -15.05 6.72
C PRO A 109 -11.91 -13.72 6.20
N HIS A 110 -11.84 -12.64 7.00
CA HIS A 110 -12.31 -11.32 6.61
C HIS A 110 -11.30 -10.55 5.75
N HIS A 111 -10.01 -10.88 5.87
CA HIS A 111 -8.89 -10.16 5.27
C HIS A 111 -7.92 -11.15 4.60
N PRO A 112 -8.23 -11.63 3.38
CA PRO A 112 -7.34 -12.49 2.62
C PRO A 112 -5.97 -11.83 2.42
N ALA A 113 -4.90 -12.58 2.61
CA ALA A 113 -3.55 -12.10 2.45
C ALA A 113 -3.27 -11.78 0.97
N LEU A 114 -2.75 -10.58 0.71
CA LEU A 114 -2.49 -10.10 -0.65
C LEU A 114 -0.99 -10.10 -0.95
N LEU A 115 -0.62 -10.68 -2.09
CA LEU A 115 0.69 -10.51 -2.72
C LEU A 115 0.57 -9.39 -3.77
N ILE A 116 1.39 -8.35 -3.66
CA ILE A 116 1.30 -7.15 -4.50
C ILE A 116 2.65 -6.94 -5.20
N ASP A 117 2.66 -7.10 -6.51
CA ASP A 117 3.81 -6.81 -7.36
C ASP A 117 3.62 -5.47 -8.08
N PHE A 118 4.65 -4.63 -8.10
CA PHE A 118 4.65 -3.40 -8.89
C PHE A 118 6.04 -3.13 -9.44
N PHE A 119 6.09 -2.47 -10.60
CA PHE A 119 7.34 -2.15 -11.27
C PHE A 119 7.69 -0.68 -11.07
N VAL A 120 8.87 -0.40 -10.55
CA VAL A 120 9.45 0.94 -10.49
C VAL A 120 10.47 1.08 -11.62
N PRO A 121 10.25 1.95 -12.62
CA PRO A 121 11.23 2.18 -13.67
C PRO A 121 12.50 2.77 -13.08
N ASN A 122 13.52 1.93 -12.96
CA ASN A 122 14.80 2.31 -12.40
C ASN A 122 15.64 3.09 -13.42
N ASN A 123 15.80 4.39 -13.21
CA ASN A 123 17.04 5.10 -13.53
C ASN A 123 18.08 4.87 -12.42
N VAL A 124 18.25 3.61 -11.99
CA VAL A 124 19.31 3.26 -11.05
C VAL A 124 20.62 3.49 -11.78
N LYS A 125 21.26 4.63 -11.48
CA LYS A 125 22.70 4.72 -11.58
C LYS A 125 23.21 3.56 -10.73
N ARG A 126 23.60 2.46 -11.38
CA ARG A 126 24.29 1.37 -10.70
C ARG A 126 25.41 2.03 -9.93
N ILE A 127 25.28 2.10 -8.61
CA ILE A 127 26.41 2.40 -7.75
C ILE A 127 27.31 1.22 -8.01
N ARG A 128 28.35 1.41 -8.83
CA ARG A 128 29.49 0.51 -8.83
C ARG A 128 29.95 0.55 -7.39
N THR A 129 29.63 -0.48 -6.63
CA THR A 129 30.34 -0.77 -5.40
C THR A 129 31.78 -1.01 -5.84
N GLN A 130 32.57 0.06 -5.93
CA GLN A 130 33.97 -0.08 -5.61
C GLN A 130 33.93 -0.52 -4.15
N LEU A 131 34.06 -1.83 -3.94
CA LEU A 131 34.51 -2.39 -2.70
C LEU A 131 35.84 -1.69 -2.42
N SER A 132 35.81 -0.52 -1.79
CA SER A 132 37.03 0.04 -1.23
C SER A 132 37.49 -1.01 -0.23
N SER A 133 38.69 -1.54 -0.39
CA SER A 133 39.34 -2.51 0.49
C SER A 133 39.58 -1.99 1.92
N ASN A 134 38.98 -0.86 2.29
CA ASN A 134 39.10 -0.26 3.61
C ASN A 134 38.14 -0.95 4.58
N ILE A 135 38.59 -2.09 5.09
CA ILE A 135 38.04 -2.72 6.28
C ILE A 135 38.29 -1.78 7.47
N ASN A 136 37.23 -1.38 8.17
CA ASN A 136 37.34 -0.52 9.36
C ASN A 136 37.68 -1.37 10.59
N PHE A 137 38.97 -1.60 10.82
CA PHE A 137 39.48 -2.39 11.95
C PHE A 137 39.05 -1.84 13.33
N ARG A 138 38.67 -0.56 13.44
CA ARG A 138 38.20 0.01 14.71
C ARG A 138 36.87 -0.60 15.19
N LYS A 139 36.05 -1.14 14.28
CA LYS A 139 34.75 -1.78 14.59
C LYS A 139 34.80 -3.31 14.51
N ALA A 140 35.97 -3.90 14.33
CA ALA A 140 36.09 -5.35 14.27
C ALA A 140 35.88 -5.99 15.66
N ASN A 141 35.13 -7.08 15.71
CA ASN A 141 34.92 -7.86 16.93
C ASN A 141 36.10 -8.82 17.12
N PHE A 142 37.21 -8.30 17.65
CA PHE A 142 38.42 -9.08 17.89
C PHE A 142 38.23 -10.26 18.87
N PRO A 143 37.43 -10.16 19.94
CA PRO A 143 37.17 -11.30 20.82
C PRO A 143 36.63 -12.54 20.12
N ALA A 144 35.79 -12.37 19.09
CA ALA A 144 35.25 -13.49 18.31
C ALA A 144 36.31 -14.24 17.48
N LEU A 145 37.50 -13.65 17.25
CA LEU A 145 38.59 -14.30 16.51
C LEU A 145 39.40 -15.29 17.36
N TYR A 146 39.37 -15.17 18.68
CA TYR A 146 40.18 -16.00 19.59
C TYR A 146 39.38 -17.09 20.32
N HIS A 147 38.06 -17.08 20.20
CA HIS A 147 37.14 -18.02 20.86
C HIS A 147 36.26 -18.79 19.88
N GLY A 148 36.74 -18.99 18.64
CA GLY A 148 36.18 -19.91 17.65
C GLY A 148 36.95 -21.21 17.60
#